data_AF-A0A183N572-F1
#
_entry.id   AF-A0A183N572-F1
#
_cell.length_a   1.000
_cell.length_b   1.000
_cell.length_c   1.000
_cell.angle_alpha   90.00
_cell.angle_beta   90.00
_cell.angle_gamma   90.00
#
_symmetry.space_group_name_H-M   'P 1'
#
loop_
_entity.id
_entity.type
_entity.pdbx_description
1 polymer ?
#
loop_
_entity_poly.entity_id
_entity_poly.type
_entity_poly.pdbx_seq_one_letter_code
_entity_poly.pdbx_strand_id
1 'polypeptide(L)'
;MVVGGSRQETLLALIFGPAKKLGSLILFTTCFLIITSTFSLQLFCCFQVFEPTFDRFSTFPKAFMSMFQILTQKGWVAVMHDTMDVVENEAVTTGVAIYFVFYHLVVTLIVLSLFVAVILDNLELDEDIKKLKQLKLREISAETQQKLPMRLRVFEKFP
;
A
#
# COMPACT_ATOMS: atom_id res chain seq x y z
N MET A 1 4.55 10.34 36.92
CA MET A 1 4.87 10.91 35.59
C MET A 1 5.32 9.80 34.64
N VAL A 2 4.45 8.95 34.08
CA VAL A 2 4.79 8.05 32.95
C VAL A 2 3.50 7.69 32.19
N VAL A 3 2.92 8.63 31.42
CA VAL A 3 1.78 8.29 30.52
C VAL A 3 1.92 8.95 29.13
N GLY A 4 2.91 9.81 28.90
CA GLY A 4 3.03 10.56 27.64
C GLY A 4 3.72 9.84 26.48
N GLY A 5 4.69 8.97 26.75
CA GLY A 5 5.55 8.36 25.71
C GLY A 5 5.00 7.08 25.06
N SER A 6 4.13 6.33 25.75
CA SER A 6 3.73 4.99 25.31
C SER A 6 2.78 4.99 24.12
N ARG A 7 1.91 5.99 23.98
CA ARG A 7 0.85 5.99 22.95
C ARG A 7 1.40 6.15 21.52
N GLN A 8 2.42 6.99 21.33
CA GLN A 8 3.04 7.18 20.01
C GLN A 8 3.90 5.99 19.60
N GLU A 9 4.65 5.41 20.55
CA GLU A 9 5.45 4.20 20.31
C GLU A 9 4.58 2.99 20.01
N THR A 10 3.42 2.88 20.67
CA THR A 10 2.43 1.83 20.38
C THR A 10 1.82 2.02 18.99
N LEU A 11 1.55 3.27 18.57
CA LEU A 11 1.09 3.59 17.22
C LEU A 11 2.15 3.24 16.16
N LEU A 12 3.42 3.57 16.39
CA LEU A 12 4.52 3.23 15.49
C LEU A 12 4.70 1.71 15.40
N ALA A 13 4.70 0.99 16.52
CA ALA A 13 4.81 -0.47 16.55
C ALA A 13 3.60 -1.15 15.86
N LEU A 14 2.40 -0.58 15.99
CA LEU A 14 1.19 -1.04 15.30
C LEU A 14 1.28 -0.82 13.78
N ILE A 15 1.91 0.26 13.33
CA ILE A 15 2.11 0.56 11.90
C ILE A 15 3.22 -0.31 11.29
N PHE A 16 4.31 -0.58 12.03
CA PHE A 16 5.46 -1.33 11.52
C PHE A 16 5.33 -2.86 11.64
N GLY A 17 4.46 -3.37 12.52
CA GLY A 17 4.14 -4.81 12.61
C GLY A 17 3.61 -5.41 11.29
N PRO A 18 2.56 -4.85 10.67
CA PRO A 18 2.00 -5.32 9.41
C PRO A 18 2.84 -4.93 8.18
N ALA A 19 3.72 -3.92 8.31
CA ALA A 19 4.54 -3.39 7.22
C ALA A 19 5.43 -4.45 6.53
N LYS A 20 5.76 -5.56 7.21
CA LYS A 20 6.55 -6.65 6.59
C LYS A 20 5.78 -7.44 5.53
N LYS A 21 4.47 -7.65 5.68
CA LYS A 21 3.62 -8.28 4.64
C LYS A 21 3.27 -7.27 3.54
N LEU A 22 2.92 -6.05 3.95
CA LEU A 22 2.62 -4.93 3.05
C LEU A 22 3.80 -4.51 2.17
N GLY A 23 5.04 -4.70 2.65
CA GLY A 23 6.26 -4.30 1.96
C GLY A 23 6.41 -4.87 0.55
N SER A 24 5.96 -6.11 0.32
CA SER A 24 5.99 -6.73 -1.02
C SER A 24 5.07 -6.00 -2.00
N LEU A 25 3.88 -5.59 -1.55
CA LEU A 25 2.90 -4.90 -2.40
C LEU A 25 3.31 -3.44 -2.67
N ILE A 26 3.93 -2.77 -1.69
CA ILE A 26 4.52 -1.44 -1.88
C ILE A 26 5.69 -1.50 -2.87
N LEU A 27 6.57 -2.49 -2.72
CA LEU A 27 7.68 -2.72 -3.64
C LEU A 27 7.15 -2.97 -5.06
N PHE A 28 6.16 -3.85 -5.20
CA PHE A 28 5.49 -4.12 -6.47
C PHE A 28 4.93 -2.85 -7.10
N THR A 29 4.22 -2.03 -6.34
CA THR A 29 3.64 -0.76 -6.81
C THR A 29 4.73 0.22 -7.28
N THR A 30 5.83 0.30 -6.53
CA THR A 30 6.97 1.15 -6.86
C THR A 30 7.66 0.69 -8.15
N CYS A 31 7.89 -0.62 -8.29
CA CYS A 31 8.44 -1.21 -9.51
C CYS A 31 7.51 -1.01 -10.71
N PHE A 32 6.21 -1.23 -10.55
CA PHE A 32 5.21 -0.99 -11.58
C PHE A 32 5.22 0.47 -12.04
N LEU A 33 5.32 1.42 -11.11
CA LEU A 33 5.43 2.84 -11.43
C LEU A 33 6.70 3.13 -12.25
N ILE A 34 7.85 2.58 -11.88
CA ILE A 34 9.12 2.78 -12.63
C ILE A 34 9.01 2.21 -14.05
N ILE A 35 8.48 0.99 -14.19
CA ILE A 35 8.33 0.32 -15.50
C ILE A 35 7.40 1.14 -16.40
N THR A 36 6.24 1.53 -15.88
CA THR A 36 5.23 2.28 -16.65
C THR A 36 5.68 3.72 -16.96
N SER A 37 6.51 4.33 -16.11
CA SER A 37 7.16 5.62 -16.38
C SER A 37 8.13 5.54 -17.55
N THR A 38 8.99 4.51 -17.57
CA THR A 38 9.91 4.29 -18.69
C THR A 38 9.15 3.98 -19.96
N PHE A 39 8.09 3.16 -19.90
CA PHE A 39 7.25 2.85 -21.05
C PHE A 39 6.57 4.11 -21.63
N SER A 40 5.98 4.95 -20.78
CA SER A 40 5.34 6.20 -21.20
C SER A 40 6.34 7.20 -21.77
N LEU A 41 7.53 7.28 -21.18
CA LEU A 41 8.61 8.09 -21.70
C LEU A 41 8.97 7.67 -23.13
N GLN A 42 9.12 6.38 -23.41
CA GLN A 42 9.45 5.91 -24.76
C GLN A 42 8.31 6.13 -25.76
N LEU A 43 7.05 6.05 -25.32
CA LEU A 43 5.89 6.32 -26.17
C LEU A 43 5.73 7.79 -26.53
N PHE A 44 5.94 8.69 -25.57
CA PHE A 44 5.58 10.10 -25.71
C PHE A 44 6.79 11.04 -25.84
N CYS A 45 8.03 10.58 -25.70
CA CYS A 45 9.20 11.43 -25.91
C CYS A 45 9.28 12.00 -27.33
N CYS A 46 8.77 11.25 -28.32
CA CYS A 46 8.76 11.70 -29.71
C CYS A 46 7.78 12.86 -29.95
N PHE A 47 6.78 13.05 -29.07
CA PHE A 47 5.82 14.16 -29.20
C PHE A 47 6.49 15.52 -29.03
N GLN A 48 7.58 15.59 -28.26
CA GLN A 48 8.40 16.79 -28.12
C GLN A 48 9.05 17.24 -29.44
N VAL A 49 9.20 16.34 -30.43
CA VAL A 49 9.71 16.69 -31.77
C VAL A 49 8.67 17.51 -32.54
N PHE A 50 7.38 17.26 -32.30
CA PHE A 50 6.28 17.95 -32.97
C PHE A 50 5.88 19.23 -32.21
N GLU A 51 5.81 19.16 -30.89
CA GLU A 51 5.44 20.28 -30.02
C GLU A 51 6.54 20.51 -28.96
N PRO A 52 7.47 21.47 -29.18
CA PRO A 52 8.60 21.72 -28.29
C PRO A 52 8.19 22.22 -26.89
N THR A 53 6.96 22.73 -26.76
CA THR A 53 6.40 23.20 -25.49
C THR A 53 5.94 22.04 -24.59
N PHE A 54 5.82 20.82 -25.14
CA PHE A 54 5.43 19.64 -24.38
C PHE A 54 6.56 19.09 -23.52
N ASP A 55 6.42 19.24 -22.20
CA ASP A 55 7.48 18.92 -21.24
C ASP A 55 7.15 17.78 -20.26
N ARG A 56 5.95 17.19 -20.34
CA ARG A 56 5.46 16.16 -19.40
C ARG A 56 6.30 14.87 -19.47
N PHE A 57 6.76 14.48 -20.67
CA PHE A 57 7.51 13.25 -20.92
C PHE A 57 8.85 13.53 -21.63
N SER A 58 9.49 14.66 -21.34
CA SER A 58 10.80 15.02 -21.93
C SER A 58 11.97 14.27 -21.30
N THR A 59 11.86 13.94 -20.01
CA THR A 59 12.90 13.28 -19.22
C THR A 59 12.28 12.28 -18.26
N PHE A 60 13.07 11.30 -17.83
CA PHE A 60 12.58 10.28 -16.89
C PHE A 60 11.96 10.85 -15.61
N PRO A 61 12.55 11.85 -14.91
CA PRO A 61 11.92 12.41 -13.71
C PRO A 61 10.56 13.07 -13.98
N LYS A 62 10.38 13.73 -15.13
CA LYS A 62 9.10 14.34 -15.51
C LYS A 62 8.06 13.30 -15.90
N ALA A 63 8.46 12.27 -16.64
CA ALA A 63 7.61 11.13 -16.93
C ALA A 63 7.19 10.41 -15.63
N PHE A 64 8.13 10.17 -14.72
CA PHE A 64 7.84 9.60 -13.40
C PHE A 64 6.86 10.45 -12.60
N MET A 65 7.05 11.77 -12.56
CA MET A 65 6.11 12.68 -11.90
C MET A 65 4.72 12.66 -12.54
N SER A 66 4.63 12.63 -13.87
CA SER A 66 3.36 12.54 -14.59
C SER A 66 2.62 11.22 -14.28
N MET A 67 3.34 10.09 -14.27
CA MET A 67 2.77 8.79 -13.91
C MET A 67 2.41 8.69 -12.44
N PHE A 68 3.24 9.26 -11.56
CA PHE A 68 2.96 9.36 -10.12
C PHE A 68 1.75 10.24 -9.84
N GLN A 69 1.59 11.33 -10.59
CA GLN A 69 0.41 12.19 -10.49
C GLN A 69 -0.87 11.39 -10.79
N ILE A 70 -0.85 10.52 -11.80
CA ILE A 70 -1.95 9.59 -12.09
C ILE A 70 -2.13 8.55 -10.98
N LEU A 71 -1.03 8.04 -10.39
CA LEU A 71 -1.04 7.14 -9.23
C LEU A 71 -1.74 7.74 -8.01
N THR A 72 -1.50 9.01 -7.73
CA THR A 72 -2.19 9.72 -6.64
C THR A 72 -3.64 10.08 -6.98
N GLN A 73 -4.10 9.78 -8.20
CA GLN A 73 -5.42 10.12 -8.74
C GLN A 73 -5.71 11.64 -8.77
N LYS A 74 -4.69 12.49 -8.64
CA LYS A 74 -4.84 13.96 -8.60
C LYS A 74 -4.46 14.60 -9.92
N GLY A 75 -5.43 15.16 -10.64
CA GLY A 75 -5.14 15.85 -11.90
C GLY A 75 -4.64 14.93 -13.02
N TRP A 76 -4.97 13.64 -12.95
CA TRP A 76 -4.65 12.67 -14.01
C TRP A 76 -5.28 13.03 -15.36
N VAL A 77 -6.48 13.64 -15.33
CA VAL A 77 -7.18 14.14 -16.51
C VAL A 77 -6.37 15.23 -17.22
N ALA A 78 -5.71 16.11 -16.46
CA ALA A 78 -4.86 17.14 -17.03
C ALA A 78 -3.62 16.54 -17.72
N VAL A 79 -3.00 15.52 -17.13
CA VAL A 79 -1.88 14.80 -17.79
C VAL A 79 -2.34 14.18 -19.12
N MET A 80 -3.53 13.57 -19.13
CA MET A 80 -4.11 12.97 -20.34
C MET A 80 -4.40 14.04 -21.41
N HIS A 81 -5.11 15.12 -21.05
CA HIS A 81 -5.43 16.21 -21.97
C HIS A 81 -4.18 16.88 -22.53
N ASP A 82 -3.22 17.24 -21.68
CA ASP A 82 -1.95 17.84 -22.11
C ASP A 82 -1.20 16.95 -23.10
N THR A 83 -1.36 15.61 -23.02
CA THR A 83 -0.72 14.67 -23.96
C THR A 83 -1.53 14.49 -25.24
N MET A 84 -2.86 14.61 -25.16
CA MET A 84 -3.76 14.54 -26.32
C MET A 84 -3.68 15.79 -27.19
N ASP A 85 -3.54 16.97 -26.58
CA ASP A 85 -3.51 18.27 -27.27
C ASP A 85 -2.29 18.43 -28.19
N VAL A 86 -1.25 17.62 -27.99
CA VAL A 86 -0.03 17.59 -28.82
C VAL A 86 -0.22 16.77 -30.10
N VAL A 87 -1.28 15.98 -30.19
CA VAL A 87 -1.50 15.03 -31.28
C VAL A 87 -2.55 15.57 -32.25
N GLU A 88 -2.16 15.84 -33.49
CA GLU A 88 -3.08 16.32 -34.53
C GLU A 88 -3.99 15.21 -35.10
N ASN A 89 -3.57 13.94 -35.03
CA ASN A 89 -4.30 12.82 -35.61
C ASN A 89 -5.33 12.23 -34.64
N GLU A 90 -6.62 12.35 -34.97
CA GLU A 90 -7.73 11.87 -34.11
C GLU A 90 -7.62 10.39 -33.69
N ALA A 91 -7.11 9.51 -34.57
CA ALA A 91 -6.95 8.10 -34.24
C ALA A 91 -5.86 7.88 -33.19
N VAL A 92 -4.76 8.63 -33.28
CA VAL A 92 -3.67 8.60 -32.30
C VAL A 92 -4.14 9.21 -30.98
N THR A 93 -4.87 10.34 -31.03
CA THR A 93 -5.47 11.00 -29.86
C THR A 93 -6.41 10.07 -29.10
N THR A 94 -7.24 9.32 -29.82
CA THR A 94 -8.12 8.29 -29.23
C THR A 94 -7.30 7.18 -28.55
N GLY A 95 -6.21 6.74 -29.19
CA GLY A 95 -5.28 5.75 -28.62
C GLY A 95 -4.61 6.23 -27.32
N VAL A 96 -4.19 7.49 -27.28
CA VAL A 96 -3.61 8.14 -26.07
C VAL A 96 -4.62 8.19 -24.94
N ALA A 97 -5.88 8.56 -25.23
CA ALA A 97 -6.94 8.58 -24.23
C ALA A 97 -7.19 7.18 -23.64
N ILE A 98 -7.32 6.15 -24.50
CA ILE A 98 -7.51 4.76 -24.07
C ILE A 98 -6.33 4.30 -23.20
N TYR A 99 -5.09 4.63 -23.59
CA TYR A 99 -3.90 4.32 -22.81
C TYR A 99 -3.96 4.88 -21.38
N PHE A 100 -4.25 6.18 -21.23
CA PHE A 100 -4.30 6.82 -19.91
C PHE A 100 -5.49 6.34 -19.06
N VAL A 101 -6.66 6.14 -19.67
CA VAL A 101 -7.84 5.61 -18.95
C VAL A 101 -7.58 4.18 -18.47
N PHE A 102 -7.01 3.32 -19.32
CA PHE A 102 -6.65 1.96 -18.93
C PHE A 102 -5.59 1.93 -17.83
N TYR A 103 -4.54 2.74 -17.96
CA TYR A 103 -3.52 2.88 -16.92
C TYR A 103 -4.13 3.36 -15.59
N HIS A 104 -4.99 4.39 -15.63
CA HIS A 104 -5.70 4.90 -14.45
C HIS A 104 -6.58 3.83 -13.79
N LEU A 105 -7.26 2.99 -14.57
CA LEU A 105 -8.04 1.87 -14.07
C LEU A 105 -7.16 0.87 -13.32
N VAL A 106 -6.08 0.39 -13.94
CA VAL A 106 -5.14 -0.58 -13.34
C VAL A 106 -4.55 -0.03 -12.05
N VAL A 107 -4.11 1.22 -12.07
CA VAL A 107 -3.52 1.89 -10.91
C VAL A 107 -4.53 2.05 -9.78
N THR A 108 -5.77 2.42 -10.09
CA THR A 108 -6.84 2.52 -9.08
C THR A 108 -7.08 1.16 -8.42
N LEU A 109 -7.06 0.06 -9.18
CA LEU A 109 -7.18 -1.29 -8.61
C LEU A 109 -5.99 -1.63 -7.69
N ILE A 110 -4.77 -1.25 -8.05
CA ILE A 110 -3.58 -1.45 -7.21
C ILE A 110 -3.70 -0.65 -5.90
N VAL A 111 -4.09 0.62 -5.97
CA VAL A 111 -4.28 1.49 -4.80
C VAL A 111 -5.38 0.95 -3.89
N LEU A 112 -6.51 0.51 -4.47
CA LEU A 112 -7.57 -0.14 -3.71
C LEU A 112 -7.09 -1.44 -3.05
N SER A 113 -6.29 -2.25 -3.77
CA SER A 113 -5.72 -3.48 -3.22
C SER A 113 -4.77 -3.20 -2.06
N LEU A 114 -3.97 -2.12 -2.14
CA LEU A 114 -3.14 -1.65 -1.02
C LEU A 114 -4.00 -1.25 0.19
N PHE A 115 -5.09 -0.51 -0.03
CA PHE A 115 -5.99 -0.10 1.04
C PHE A 115 -6.65 -1.30 1.72
N VAL A 116 -7.13 -2.26 0.93
CA VAL A 116 -7.70 -3.52 1.43
C VAL A 116 -6.67 -4.33 2.18
N ALA A 117 -5.44 -4.46 1.65
CA ALA A 117 -4.35 -5.18 2.32
C ALA A 117 -4.02 -4.55 3.68
N VAL A 118 -3.94 -3.22 3.75
CA VAL A 118 -3.73 -2.50 5.02
C VAL A 118 -4.85 -2.78 6.01
N ILE A 119 -6.12 -2.71 5.59
CA ILE A 119 -7.26 -2.98 6.49
C ILE A 119 -7.24 -4.43 6.97
N LEU A 120 -7.03 -5.39 6.08
CA LEU A 120 -6.97 -6.81 6.43
C LEU A 120 -5.82 -7.09 7.40
N ASP A 121 -4.64 -6.54 7.14
CA ASP A 121 -3.49 -6.66 8.03
C ASP A 121 -3.80 -6.08 9.43
N ASN A 122 -4.50 -4.95 9.52
CA ASN A 122 -4.94 -4.40 10.82
C ASN A 122 -5.91 -5.34 11.56
N LEU A 123 -6.86 -5.95 10.85
CA LEU A 123 -7.81 -6.89 11.44
C LEU A 123 -7.14 -8.21 11.87
N GLU A 124 -6.19 -8.73 11.07
CA GLU A 124 -5.41 -9.93 11.38
C GLU A 124 -4.57 -9.74 12.65
N LEU A 125 -3.96 -8.56 12.84
CA LEU A 125 -3.18 -8.27 14.04
C LEU A 125 -4.02 -8.26 15.31
N ASP A 126 -5.24 -7.71 15.26
CA ASP A 126 -6.16 -7.71 16.40
C ASP A 126 -6.59 -9.14 16.79
N GLU A 127 -6.82 -9.99 15.79
CA GLU A 127 -7.10 -11.43 15.97
C GLU A 127 -5.90 -12.16 16.63
N ASP A 128 -4.69 -11.93 16.14
CA ASP A 128 -3.48 -12.60 16.63
C ASP A 128 -3.12 -12.16 18.06
N ILE A 129 -3.30 -10.88 18.41
CA ILE A 129 -3.12 -10.38 19.78
C ILE A 129 -4.11 -11.04 20.75
N LYS A 130 -5.37 -11.25 20.34
CA LYS A 130 -6.38 -11.94 21.16
C LYS A 130 -5.98 -13.40 21.39
N LYS A 131 -5.54 -14.10 20.36
CA LYS A 131 -5.06 -15.50 20.46
C LYS A 131 -3.86 -15.60 21.39
N LEU A 132 -2.86 -14.72 21.23
CA LEU A 132 -1.67 -14.68 22.10
C LEU A 132 -2.02 -14.43 23.58
N LYS A 133 -2.96 -13.51 23.87
CA LYS A 133 -3.42 -13.27 25.25
C LYS A 133 -4.12 -14.50 25.83
N GLN A 134 -4.97 -15.17 25.06
CA GLN A 134 -5.63 -16.41 25.50
C GLN A 134 -4.62 -17.54 25.78
N LEU A 135 -3.60 -17.69 24.92
CA LEU A 135 -2.53 -18.66 25.13
C LEU A 135 -1.73 -18.37 26.40
N LYS A 136 -1.32 -17.12 26.64
CA LYS A 136 -0.62 -16.74 27.87
C LYS A 136 -1.46 -16.95 29.13
N LEU A 137 -2.76 -16.65 29.09
CA LEU A 137 -3.66 -16.93 30.21
C LEU A 137 -3.75 -18.43 30.51
N ARG A 138 -3.79 -19.29 29.47
CA ARG A 138 -3.75 -20.74 29.62
C ARG A 138 -2.42 -21.22 30.22
N GLU A 139 -1.28 -20.71 29.75
CA GLU A 139 0.04 -21.04 30.30
C GLU A 139 0.16 -20.66 31.78
N ILE A 140 -0.24 -19.44 32.16
CA ILE A 140 -0.23 -18.99 33.56
C ILE A 140 -1.11 -19.90 34.44
N SER A 141 -2.29 -20.30 33.94
CA SER A 141 -3.16 -21.22 34.67
C SER A 141 -2.54 -22.62 34.85
N ALA A 142 -1.82 -23.11 33.83
CA ALA A 142 -1.10 -24.39 33.90
C ALA A 142 0.10 -24.33 34.85
N GLU A 143 0.88 -23.25 34.84
CA GLU A 143 2.00 -23.05 35.77
C GLU A 143 1.51 -22.88 37.22
N THR A 144 0.38 -22.20 37.42
CA THR A 144 -0.24 -22.04 38.76
C THR A 144 -0.67 -23.40 39.31
N GLN A 145 -1.27 -24.26 38.47
CA GLN A 145 -1.65 -25.64 38.80
C GLN A 145 -0.43 -26.54 39.09
N GLN A 146 0.73 -26.26 38.48
CA GLN A 146 1.97 -27.01 38.71
C GLN A 146 2.69 -26.57 40.00
N LYS A 147 2.64 -25.28 40.36
CA LYS A 147 3.21 -24.75 41.62
C LYS A 147 2.33 -24.99 42.86
N LEU A 148 1.13 -25.55 42.71
CA LEU A 148 0.22 -25.79 43.82
C LEU A 148 0.76 -26.91 44.75
N PRO A 149 0.97 -26.66 46.05
CA PRO A 149 1.37 -27.69 46.99
C PRO A 149 0.30 -28.79 47.07
N MET A 150 0.72 -30.05 47.17
CA MET A 150 -0.12 -31.27 47.08
C MET A 150 -1.40 -31.25 47.95
N ARG A 151 -1.44 -30.42 49.00
CA ARG A 151 -2.59 -30.27 49.91
C ARG A 151 -3.80 -29.55 49.29
N LEU A 152 -3.60 -28.66 48.31
CA LEU A 152 -4.70 -27.93 47.66
C LEU A 152 -5.40 -28.77 46.57
N ARG A 153 -4.68 -29.69 45.92
CA ARG A 153 -5.25 -30.65 44.95
C ARG A 153 -6.26 -31.63 45.57
N VAL A 154 -6.20 -31.83 46.89
CA VAL A 154 -7.13 -32.70 47.62
C VAL A 154 -8.49 -32.02 47.81
N PHE A 155 -8.56 -30.69 47.87
CA PHE A 155 -9.80 -29.94 48.05
C PHE A 155 -10.65 -29.82 46.77
N GLU A 156 -10.06 -29.95 45.58
CA GLU A 156 -10.78 -29.95 44.29
C GLU A 156 -11.52 -31.27 44.02
N LYS A 157 -11.24 -32.32 44.81
CA LYS A 157 -11.73 -33.69 44.59
C LYS A 157 -12.86 -34.11 45.53
N PHE A 158 -13.32 -33.22 46.40
CA PHE A 158 -14.50 -33.46 47.23
C PHE A 158 -15.73 -32.77 46.61
N PRO A 159 -16.85 -33.49 46.41
CA PRO A 159 -18.10 -32.95 45.89
C PRO A 159 -18.79 -31.97 46.86
#